data_AF-A0A292Z5G9-F1
#
_entry.id   AF-A0A292Z5G9-F1
#
_cell.length_a   1.000
_cell.length_b   1.000
_cell.length_c   1.000
_cell.angle_alpha   90.00
_cell.angle_beta   90.00
_cell.angle_gamma   90.00
#
_symmetry.space_group_name_H-M   'P 1'
#
loop_
_entity.id
_entity.type
_entity.pdbx_description
1 polymer ?
#
loop_
_entity_poly.entity_id
_entity_poly.type
_entity_poly.pdbx_seq_one_letter_code
_entity_poly.pdbx_strand_id
1 'polypeptide(L)'
;MKRLFWLGVGVAAGVYGSRRATRAAQSLTPAGMGANVADGLRELGAGLGAFGAEVRAGMESREQELADMVERRTGEHVPTFADAVAEDPAVRPQRARRAGR
;
A
#
# COMPACT_ATOMS: atom_id res chain seq x y z
N MET A 1 -24.13 8.28 0.26
CA MET A 1 -24.14 7.25 -0.81
C MET A 1 -22.76 6.95 -1.41
N LYS A 2 -21.88 7.95 -1.66
CA LYS A 2 -20.53 7.72 -2.24
C LYS A 2 -19.67 6.69 -1.50
N ARG A 3 -19.69 6.67 -0.15
CA ARG A 3 -18.87 5.75 0.66
C ARG A 3 -19.27 4.28 0.50
N LEU A 4 -20.57 4.00 0.39
CA LEU A 4 -21.09 2.64 0.21
C LEU A 4 -20.87 2.12 -1.22
N PHE A 5 -20.94 3.02 -2.20
CA PHE A 5 -20.53 2.75 -3.57
C PHE A 5 -19.05 2.36 -3.65
N TRP A 6 -18.15 3.16 -3.06
CA TRP A 6 -16.72 2.86 -3.06
C TRP A 6 -16.37 1.58 -2.29
N LEU A 7 -17.06 1.28 -1.18
CA LEU A 7 -16.94 -0.01 -0.51
C LEU A 7 -17.39 -1.17 -1.40
N GLY A 8 -18.54 -1.05 -2.07
CA GLY A 8 -19.05 -2.07 -2.98
C GLY A 8 -18.11 -2.33 -4.17
N VAL A 9 -17.54 -1.26 -4.73
CA VAL A 9 -16.54 -1.35 -5.81
C VAL A 9 -15.30 -2.11 -5.34
N GLY A 10 -14.78 -1.83 -4.14
CA GLY A 10 -13.63 -2.55 -3.58
C GLY A 10 -13.90 -4.04 -3.36
N VAL A 11 -15.07 -4.39 -2.80
CA VAL A 11 -15.47 -5.79 -2.60
C VAL A 11 -15.63 -6.53 -3.93
N ALA A 12 -16.31 -5.91 -4.91
CA ALA A 12 -16.49 -6.50 -6.23
C ALA A 12 -15.15 -6.75 -6.96
N ALA A 13 -14.25 -5.78 -6.91
CA ALA A 13 -12.90 -5.91 -7.47
C ALA A 13 -12.10 -7.03 -6.78
N GLY A 14 -12.17 -7.11 -5.44
CA GLY A 14 -11.52 -8.17 -4.67
C GLY A 14 -12.03 -9.57 -5.00
N VAL A 15 -13.35 -9.76 -5.08
CA VAL A 15 -13.96 -11.05 -5.44
C VAL A 15 -13.61 -11.47 -6.87
N TYR A 16 -13.62 -10.52 -7.81
CA TYR A 16 -13.23 -10.78 -9.19
C TYR A 16 -11.75 -11.20 -9.31
N GLY A 17 -10.85 -10.47 -8.64
CA GLY A 17 -9.43 -10.80 -8.58
C GLY A 17 -9.18 -12.18 -7.98
N SER A 18 -9.84 -12.51 -6.86
CA SER A 18 -9.72 -13.82 -6.21
C SER A 18 -10.19 -14.95 -7.12
N ARG A 19 -11.34 -14.82 -7.79
CA ARG A 19 -11.84 -15.82 -8.75
C ARG A 19 -10.89 -16.02 -9.93
N ARG A 20 -10.27 -14.94 -10.43
CA ARG A 20 -9.31 -15.00 -11.53
C ARG A 20 -8.02 -15.70 -11.11
N ALA A 21 -7.54 -15.43 -9.89
CA ALA A 21 -6.36 -16.06 -9.30
C ALA A 21 -6.58 -17.55 -9.05
N THR A 22 -7.73 -17.97 -8.53
CA THR A 22 -8.06 -19.39 -8.33
C THR A 22 -8.11 -20.17 -9.65
N ARG A 23 -8.64 -19.58 -10.73
CA ARG A 23 -8.62 -20.20 -12.07
C ARG A 23 -7.22 -20.27 -12.67
N ALA A 24 -6.37 -19.27 -12.43
CA ALA A 24 -4.98 -19.31 -12.83
C ALA A 24 -4.24 -20.41 -12.05
N ALA A 25 -4.40 -20.46 -10.73
CA ALA A 25 -3.77 -21.47 -9.86
C ALA A 25 -4.14 -22.92 -10.26
N GLN A 26 -5.39 -23.17 -10.65
CA GLN A 26 -5.85 -24.49 -11.10
C GLN A 26 -5.33 -24.89 -12.50
N SER A 27 -4.86 -23.94 -13.31
CA SER A 27 -4.34 -24.18 -14.67
C SER A 27 -2.81 -24.12 -14.77
N LEU A 28 -2.12 -23.87 -13.65
CA LEU A 28 -0.68 -23.61 -13.60
C LEU A 28 0.21 -24.84 -13.32
N THR A 29 -0.34 -26.05 -13.17
CA THR A 29 0.39 -27.19 -12.54
C THR A 29 0.58 -28.47 -13.38
N PRO A 30 0.84 -28.46 -14.69
CA PRO A 30 1.71 -29.59 -15.12
C PRO A 30 2.89 -29.34 -16.04
N ALA A 31 3.07 -28.20 -16.74
CA ALA A 31 4.04 -28.24 -17.85
C ALA A 31 4.92 -27.02 -18.19
N GLY A 32 4.94 -25.88 -17.48
CA GLY A 32 5.92 -24.86 -17.92
C GLY A 32 5.94 -23.45 -17.35
N MET A 33 5.88 -23.24 -16.03
CA MET A 33 5.89 -21.87 -15.48
C MET A 33 6.95 -21.62 -14.39
N GLY A 34 8.21 -21.95 -14.66
CA GLY A 34 9.33 -21.58 -13.78
C GLY A 34 9.78 -20.12 -13.93
N ALA A 35 9.80 -19.61 -15.17
CA ALA A 35 10.28 -18.25 -15.48
C ALA A 35 9.15 -17.19 -15.49
N ASN A 36 8.05 -17.47 -16.18
CA ASN A 36 6.96 -16.50 -16.41
C ASN A 36 6.22 -16.07 -15.12
N VAL A 37 6.20 -16.92 -14.09
CA VAL A 37 5.56 -16.60 -12.80
C VAL A 37 6.44 -15.66 -11.98
N ALA A 38 7.75 -15.89 -11.95
CA ALA A 38 8.67 -15.00 -11.24
C ALA A 38 8.68 -13.61 -11.87
N ASP A 39 8.68 -13.53 -13.20
CA ASP A 39 8.58 -12.26 -13.92
C ASP A 39 7.21 -11.62 -13.73
N GLY A 40 6.11 -12.39 -13.80
CA GLY A 40 4.77 -11.87 -13.53
C GLY A 40 4.58 -11.35 -12.09
N LEU A 41 5.20 -11.99 -11.10
CA LEU A 41 5.19 -11.52 -9.72
C LEU A 41 6.07 -10.28 -9.52
N ARG A 42 7.19 -10.17 -10.23
CA ARG A 42 8.04 -8.96 -10.23
C ARG A 42 7.33 -7.77 -10.87
N GLU A 43 6.72 -7.97 -12.03
CA GLU A 43 5.93 -6.96 -12.74
C GLU A 43 4.73 -6.50 -11.89
N LEU A 44 4.02 -7.45 -11.27
CA LEU A 44 2.94 -7.15 -10.35
C LEU A 44 3.43 -6.38 -9.12
N GLY A 45 4.57 -6.79 -8.54
CA GLY A 45 5.19 -6.09 -7.41
C GLY A 45 5.58 -4.65 -7.77
N ALA A 46 6.16 -4.45 -8.95
CA ALA A 46 6.48 -3.12 -9.47
C ALA A 46 5.21 -2.27 -9.66
N GLY A 47 4.15 -2.83 -10.26
CA GLY A 47 2.88 -2.14 -10.46
C GLY A 47 2.18 -1.76 -9.15
N LEU A 48 2.18 -2.66 -8.16
CA LEU A 48 1.63 -2.38 -6.83
C LEU A 48 2.46 -1.33 -6.08
N GLY A 49 3.78 -1.34 -6.23
CA GLY A 49 4.67 -0.31 -5.66
C GLY A 49 4.40 1.07 -6.26
N ALA A 50 4.28 1.16 -7.58
CA ALA A 50 3.98 2.41 -8.28
C ALA A 50 2.59 2.96 -7.87
N PHE A 51 1.58 2.11 -7.85
CA PHE A 51 0.24 2.48 -7.37
C PHE A 51 0.28 2.96 -5.91
N GLY A 52 1.01 2.27 -5.04
CA GLY A 52 1.19 2.70 -3.65
C GLY A 52 1.84 4.08 -3.53
N ALA A 53 2.84 4.37 -4.37
CA ALA A 53 3.49 5.68 -4.42
C ALA A 53 2.53 6.79 -4.91
N GLU A 54 1.71 6.51 -5.92
CA GLU A 54 0.69 7.45 -6.42
C GLU A 54 -0.40 7.73 -5.38
N VAL A 55 -0.87 6.69 -4.68
CA VAL A 55 -1.83 6.83 -3.58
C VAL A 55 -1.23 7.64 -2.43
N ARG A 56 0.03 7.37 -2.06
CA ARG A 56 0.77 8.12 -1.04
C ARG A 56 0.83 9.61 -1.39
N ALA A 57 1.25 9.93 -2.60
CA ALA A 57 1.34 11.31 -3.08
C ALA A 57 -0.03 12.02 -3.10
N GLY A 58 -1.08 11.29 -3.47
CA GLY A 58 -2.46 11.80 -3.44
C GLY A 58 -3.00 12.02 -2.02
N MET A 59 -2.63 11.16 -1.06
CA MET A 59 -3.02 11.29 0.34
C MET A 59 -2.35 12.49 1.01
N GLU A 60 -1.06 12.75 0.77
CA GLU A 60 -0.35 13.91 1.32
C GLU A 60 -1.01 15.24 0.94
N SER A 61 -1.46 15.35 -0.31
CA SER A 61 -2.16 16.54 -0.81
C SER A 61 -3.54 16.74 -0.15
N ARG A 62 -4.22 15.63 0.21
CA ARG A 62 -5.57 15.65 0.78
C ARG A 62 -5.59 15.76 2.30
N GLU A 63 -4.58 15.21 2.98
CA GLU A 63 -4.48 15.25 4.43
C GLU A 63 -4.26 16.65 4.95
N GLN A 64 -3.47 17.49 4.26
CA GLN A 64 -3.27 18.89 4.65
C GLN A 64 -4.60 19.67 4.61
N GLU A 65 -5.38 19.50 3.53
CA GLU A 65 -6.70 20.14 3.40
C GLU A 65 -7.68 19.69 4.52
N LEU A 66 -7.60 18.42 4.93
CA LEU A 66 -8.45 17.85 5.97
C LEU A 66 -7.98 18.24 7.37
N ALA A 67 -6.67 18.19 7.64
CA ALA A 67 -6.06 18.58 8.91
C ALA A 67 -6.36 20.06 9.20
N ASP A 68 -6.15 20.94 8.23
CA ASP A 68 -6.49 22.38 8.34
C ASP A 68 -7.97 22.61 8.62
N MET A 69 -8.86 21.78 8.07
CA MET A 69 -10.29 21.89 8.32
C MET A 69 -10.67 21.44 9.73
N VAL A 70 -10.04 20.37 10.23
CA VAL A 70 -10.32 19.84 11.57
C VAL A 70 -9.71 20.72 12.65
N GLU A 71 -8.50 21.22 12.45
CA GLU A 71 -7.80 22.11 13.38
C GLU A 71 -8.56 23.43 13.53
N ARG A 72 -9.02 24.04 12.42
CA ARG A 72 -9.89 25.24 12.48
C ARG A 72 -11.21 25.01 13.21
N ARG A 73 -11.72 23.78 13.22
CA ARG A 73 -13.02 23.44 13.82
C ARG A 73 -12.92 23.08 15.30
N THR A 74 -11.81 22.45 15.69
CA THR A 74 -11.65 21.81 17.01
C THR A 74 -10.63 22.55 17.88
N GLY A 75 -9.72 23.33 17.28
CA GLY A 75 -8.60 23.98 17.96
C GLY A 75 -7.47 23.02 18.37
N GLU A 76 -7.59 21.73 18.03
CA GLU A 76 -6.61 20.69 18.32
C GLU A 76 -5.87 20.30 17.04
N HIS A 77 -4.56 20.14 17.14
CA HIS A 77 -3.72 19.69 16.04
C HIS A 77 -3.95 18.19 15.77
N VAL A 78 -4.16 17.83 14.51
CA VAL A 78 -4.41 16.44 14.10
C VAL A 78 -3.15 15.88 13.44
N PRO A 79 -2.53 14.83 14.01
CA PRO A 79 -1.36 14.21 13.40
C PRO A 79 -1.72 13.61 12.04
N THR A 80 -0.88 13.87 11.04
CA THR A 80 -1.07 13.36 9.68
C THR A 80 -0.59 11.92 9.57
N PHE A 81 -0.99 11.20 8.52
CA PHE A 81 -0.47 9.85 8.27
C PHE A 81 1.01 9.88 7.89
N ALA A 82 1.54 11.02 7.42
CA ALA A 82 2.98 11.23 7.26
C ALA A 82 3.70 11.25 8.60
N ASP A 83 3.16 11.94 9.60
CA ASP A 83 3.75 11.97 10.95
C ASP A 83 3.70 10.58 11.60
N ALA A 84 2.56 9.89 11.50
CA ALA A 84 2.41 8.54 12.07
C ALA A 84 3.36 7.50 11.46
N VAL A 85 3.72 7.65 10.18
CA VAL A 85 4.69 6.76 9.50
C VAL A 85 6.13 7.21 9.74
N ALA A 86 6.40 8.50 9.84
CA ALA A 86 7.73 9.03 10.18
C ALA A 86 8.13 8.71 11.63
N GLU A 87 7.14 8.56 12.51
CA GLU A 87 7.34 8.26 13.93
C GLU A 87 7.59 6.77 14.20
N ASP A 88 7.46 5.88 13.20
CA ASP A 88 7.93 4.49 13.30
C ASP A 88 9.47 4.45 13.31
N PRO A 89 10.13 4.26 14.48
CA PRO A 89 11.59 4.30 14.61
C PRO A 89 12.23 2.97 14.19
N ALA A 90 11.43 1.98 13.78
CA ALA A 90 11.89 0.62 13.50
C ALA A 90 12.49 0.53 12.09
N VAL A 91 13.67 1.13 11.89
CA VAL A 91 14.87 0.58 11.22
C VAL A 91 15.90 1.72 11.19
N ARG A 92 16.44 2.10 12.35
CA ARG A 92 17.84 2.56 12.38
C ARG A 92 18.67 1.29 12.48
N PRO A 93 19.37 0.84 11.42
CA PRO A 93 20.37 -0.19 11.59
C PRO A 93 21.41 0.40 12.52
N GLN A 94 21.41 -0.09 13.76
CA GLN A 94 22.41 0.19 14.77
C GLN A 94 23.73 -0.31 14.18
N ARG A 95 24.42 0.55 13.42
CA ARG A 95 25.76 0.31 12.91
C ARG A 95 26.58 0.02 14.14
N ALA A 96 26.85 -1.27 14.33
CA ALA A 96 27.63 -1.81 15.40
C ALA A 96 28.93 -1.02 15.49
N ARG A 97 29.01 -0.11 16.47
CA ARG A 97 30.29 0.38 16.96
C ARG A 97 30.91 -0.78 17.73
N ARG A 98 31.48 -1.73 16.99
CA ARG A 98 32.32 -2.79 17.53
C ARG A 98 33.67 -2.70 16.84
N ALA A 99 34.68 -2.56 17.70
CA ALA A 99 36.10 -2.81 17.46
C ALA A 99 36.88 -1.70 16.71
N GLY A 100 37.43 -0.78 17.50
CA GLY A 100 38.76 -0.21 17.27
C GLY A 100 39.48 -0.27 18.61
N ARG A 101 40.37 -1.27 18.73
CA ARG A 101 41.27 -1.49 19.86
C ARG A 101 42.53 -0.69 19.66
#